data_AF-T1BV00-F1
#
_entry.id   AF-T1BV00-F1
#
_cell.length_a   1.000
_cell.length_b   1.000
_cell.length_c   1.000
_cell.angle_alpha   90.00
_cell.angle_beta   90.00
_cell.angle_gamma   90.00
#
_symmetry.space_group_name_H-M   'P 1'
#
loop_
_entity.id
_entity.type
_entity.pdbx_description
1 polymer ?
#
loop_
_entity_poly.entity_id
_entity_poly.type
_entity_poly.pdbx_seq_one_letter_code
_entity_poly.pdbx_strand_id
1 'polypeptide(L)'
;PPIIRDSMDQDPVTPARYLVRHLGLVDYVETWQRMMAFTDDRTPDTVDEIWFLEHPPVYTQGLNGRREHVLGPGGTPRDPGRSRRSDQ
;
A
#
# COMPACT_ATOMS: atom_id res chain seq x y z
N PRO A 1 24.62 -6.97 -33.67
CA PRO A 1 24.24 -8.33 -33.22
C PRO A 1 23.35 -8.28 -31.97
N PRO A 2 22.11 -8.78 -32.01
CA PRO A 2 21.28 -8.89 -30.82
C PRO A 2 21.54 -10.23 -30.12
N ILE A 3 21.71 -10.22 -28.79
CA ILE A 3 21.64 -11.42 -27.96
C ILE A 3 20.39 -11.29 -27.09
N ILE A 4 19.51 -12.26 -27.27
CA ILE A 4 18.19 -12.46 -26.68
C ILE A 4 18.33 -12.87 -25.20
N ARG A 5 17.41 -12.40 -24.36
CA ARG A 5 16.83 -13.21 -23.28
C ARG A 5 15.44 -12.69 -22.88
N ASP A 6 14.56 -12.65 -23.87
CA ASP A 6 13.14 -12.93 -23.64
C ASP A 6 13.06 -14.41 -23.25
N SER A 7 13.14 -14.67 -21.95
CA SER A 7 12.81 -15.96 -21.35
C SER A 7 12.07 -15.67 -20.05
N MET A 8 10.99 -14.88 -20.18
CA MET A 8 9.85 -15.10 -19.31
C MET A 8 9.29 -16.45 -19.76
N ASP A 9 9.55 -17.50 -18.97
CA ASP A 9 8.67 -18.66 -18.95
C ASP A 9 7.26 -18.11 -18.79
N GLN A 10 6.54 -18.06 -19.90
CA GLN A 10 5.11 -17.78 -19.92
C GLN A 10 4.45 -19.05 -19.38
N ASP A 11 4.56 -19.25 -18.06
CA ASP A 11 3.52 -19.95 -17.35
C ASP A 11 2.21 -19.28 -17.77
N PRO A 12 1.19 -20.03 -18.21
CA PRO A 12 -0.10 -19.43 -18.47
C PRO A 12 -0.53 -18.78 -17.16
N VAL A 13 -0.47 -17.44 -17.11
CA VAL A 13 -1.03 -16.65 -16.03
C VAL A 13 -2.51 -16.96 -16.06
N THR A 14 -2.91 -17.97 -15.30
CA THR A 14 -4.30 -18.22 -14.99
C THR A 14 -4.75 -16.91 -14.35
N PRO A 15 -5.71 -16.18 -14.93
CA PRO A 15 -6.07 -14.88 -14.41
C PRO A 15 -6.55 -15.09 -12.98
N ALA A 16 -5.73 -14.69 -12.01
CA ALA A 16 -6.14 -14.63 -10.62
C ALA A 16 -7.39 -13.76 -10.59
N ARG A 17 -8.50 -14.30 -10.10
CA ARG A 17 -9.74 -13.54 -9.97
C ARG A 17 -9.57 -12.61 -8.79
N TYR A 18 -9.13 -11.38 -9.00
CA TYR A 18 -9.12 -10.35 -7.98
C TYR A 18 -10.42 -9.54 -8.01
N LEU A 19 -10.80 -8.99 -6.86
CA LEU A 19 -11.93 -8.07 -6.75
C LEU A 19 -11.42 -6.63 -6.84
N VAL A 20 -12.09 -5.82 -7.65
CA VAL A 20 -11.82 -4.38 -7.73
C VAL A 20 -12.84 -3.63 -6.88
N ARG A 21 -12.37 -2.85 -5.91
CA ARG A 21 -13.20 -1.99 -5.06
C ARG A 21 -12.99 -0.53 -5.44
N HIS A 22 -14.08 0.22 -5.62
CA HIS A 22 -14.05 1.68 -5.78
C HIS A 22 -14.64 2.31 -4.51
N LEU A 23 -13.81 2.96 -3.71
CA LEU A 23 -14.19 3.51 -2.40
C LEU A 23 -14.44 5.02 -2.42
N GLY A 24 -14.00 5.72 -3.47
CA GLY A 24 -14.11 7.18 -3.56
C GLY A 24 -13.20 7.89 -2.58
N LEU A 25 -13.64 9.04 -2.06
CA LEU A 25 -12.90 9.84 -1.09
C LEU A 25 -13.08 9.27 0.33
N VAL A 26 -12.00 8.84 0.97
CA VAL A 26 -12.01 8.17 2.28
C VAL A 26 -10.90 8.66 3.20
N ASP A 27 -11.07 8.53 4.52
CA ASP A 27 -10.01 8.86 5.48
C ASP A 27 -8.80 7.92 5.34
N TYR A 28 -7.59 8.47 5.46
CA TYR A 28 -6.36 7.71 5.30
C TYR A 28 -6.15 6.68 6.41
N VAL A 29 -6.31 7.07 7.67
CA VAL A 29 -5.99 6.21 8.82
C VAL A 29 -6.99 5.06 8.90
N GLU A 30 -8.27 5.36 8.75
CA GLU A 30 -9.32 4.34 8.76
C GLU A 30 -9.13 3.33 7.61
N THR A 31 -8.88 3.81 6.40
CA THR A 31 -8.68 2.94 5.23
C THR A 31 -7.43 2.10 5.39
N TRP A 32 -6.34 2.68 5.90
CA TRP A 32 -5.11 1.95 6.17
C TRP A 32 -5.32 0.85 7.21
N GLN A 33 -6.05 1.12 8.30
CA GLN A 33 -6.40 0.10 9.29
C GLN A 33 -7.23 -1.03 8.69
N ARG A 34 -8.19 -0.71 7.80
CA ARG A 34 -8.97 -1.73 7.07
C ARG A 34 -8.10 -2.58 6.15
N MET A 35 -7.12 -1.99 5.47
CA MET A 35 -6.15 -2.73 4.64
C MET A 35 -5.26 -3.66 5.49
N MET A 36 -4.83 -3.20 6.67
CA MET A 36 -4.07 -4.03 7.60
C MET A 36 -4.92 -5.21 8.10
N ALA A 37 -6.12 -4.94 8.63
CA ALA A 37 -7.03 -5.97 9.11
C ALA A 37 -7.36 -7.00 8.02
N PHE A 38 -7.66 -6.52 6.80
CA PHE A 38 -7.89 -7.39 5.66
C PHE A 38 -6.69 -8.31 5.37
N THR A 39 -5.47 -7.82 5.54
CA THR A 39 -4.24 -8.60 5.32
C THR A 39 -3.98 -9.58 6.46
N ASP A 40 -4.20 -9.16 7.71
CA ASP A 40 -4.01 -9.98 8.91
C ASP A 40 -5.00 -11.16 8.95
N ASP A 41 -6.23 -10.95 8.47
CA ASP A 41 -7.30 -11.96 8.46
C ASP A 41 -7.27 -12.87 7.21
N ARG A 42 -6.28 -12.75 6.32
CA ARG A 42 -6.23 -13.55 5.08
C ARG A 42 -6.04 -15.05 5.37
N THR A 43 -6.84 -15.83 4.66
CA THR A 43 -6.69 -17.29 4.53
C THR A 43 -6.24 -17.65 3.09
N PRO A 44 -5.83 -18.91 2.81
CA PRO A 44 -5.52 -19.35 1.46
C PRO A 44 -6.66 -19.20 0.45
N ASP A 45 -7.90 -19.15 0.93
CA ASP A 45 -9.10 -18.97 0.10
C ASP A 45 -9.52 -17.50 -0.03
N THR A 46 -8.80 -16.58 0.62
CA THR A 46 -9.13 -15.15 0.57
C THR A 46 -8.73 -14.58 -0.79
N VAL A 47 -9.73 -14.06 -1.49
CA VAL A 47 -9.55 -13.47 -2.81
C VAL A 47 -8.80 -12.14 -2.70
N ASP A 48 -7.83 -11.92 -3.59
CA ASP A 48 -7.11 -10.65 -3.67
C ASP A 48 -8.02 -9.49 -4.01
N GLU A 49 -7.75 -8.33 -3.42
CA GLU A 49 -8.51 -7.11 -3.66
C GLU A 49 -7.62 -5.95 -4.08
N ILE A 50 -8.09 -5.15 -5.04
CA ILE A 50 -7.46 -3.91 -5.49
C ILE A 50 -8.41 -2.76 -5.16
N TRP A 51 -7.94 -1.80 -4.36
CA TRP A 51 -8.77 -0.72 -3.84
C TRP A 51 -8.41 0.61 -4.53
N PHE A 52 -9.36 1.16 -5.28
CA PHE A 52 -9.28 2.49 -5.91
C PHE A 52 -9.98 3.51 -5.04
N LEU A 53 -9.27 4.56 -4.65
CA LEU A 53 -9.75 5.56 -3.72
C LEU A 53 -8.93 6.85 -3.81
N GLU A 54 -9.44 7.89 -3.17
CA GLU A 54 -8.78 9.16 -2.94
C GLU A 54 -8.79 9.46 -1.44
N HIS A 55 -7.83 10.24 -0.96
CA HIS A 55 -7.80 10.71 0.43
C HIS A 55 -7.92 12.23 0.49
N PRO A 56 -8.52 12.79 1.55
CA PRO A 56 -8.32 14.19 1.89
C PRO A 56 -6.81 14.53 1.97
N PRO A 57 -6.41 15.80 1.80
CA PRO A 57 -5.01 16.20 1.82
C PRO A 57 -4.27 15.69 3.07
N VAL A 58 -3.31 14.79 2.87
CA VAL A 58 -2.55 14.13 3.92
C VAL A 58 -1.09 14.00 3.50
N TYR A 59 -0.18 14.24 4.44
CA TYR A 59 1.25 13.94 4.24
C TYR A 59 1.58 12.60 4.90
N THR A 60 2.03 11.64 4.09
CA THR A 60 2.49 10.33 4.56
C THR A 60 4.01 10.26 4.50
N GLN A 61 4.65 9.73 5.55
CA GLN A 61 6.09 9.52 5.56
C GLN A 61 6.39 8.02 5.50
N GLY A 62 7.01 7.58 4.39
CA GLY A 62 7.46 6.20 4.25
C GLY A 62 8.53 5.83 5.28
N LEU A 63 8.77 4.52 5.44
CA LEU A 63 9.72 3.95 6.42
C LEU A 63 11.16 4.47 6.29
N ASN A 64 11.60 4.81 5.07
CA ASN A 64 12.92 5.39 4.81
C ASN A 64 12.88 6.94 4.77
N GLY A 65 11.73 7.54 5.06
CA GLY A 65 11.56 8.98 5.09
C GLY A 65 12.24 9.57 6.32
N ARG A 66 13.36 10.27 6.12
CA ARG A 66 13.99 11.03 7.18
C ARG A 66 13.12 12.22 7.58
N ARG A 67 13.01 12.48 8.89
CA ARG A 67 12.22 13.58 9.46
C ARG A 67 12.63 14.96 8.92
N GLU A 68 13.87 15.10 8.46
CA GLU A 68 14.44 16.33 7.89
C GLU A 68 13.90 16.72 6.50
N HIS A 69 13.16 15.85 5.80
CA HIS A 69 12.53 16.17 4.50
C HIS A 69 11.04 16.53 4.62
N VAL A 70 10.56 16.83 5.82
CA VAL A 70 9.17 17.22 6.08
C VAL A 70 9.02 18.72 5.80
N LEU A 71 8.30 19.07 4.73
CA LEU A 71 7.94 20.45 4.41
C LEU A 71 6.76 20.90 5.29
N GLY A 72 7.02 21.76 6.28
CA GLY A 72 6.14 22.81 6.84
C GLY A 72 4.74 22.46 7.43
N PRO A 73 4.35 23.00 8.61
CA PRO A 73 3.09 22.70 9.27
C PRO A 73 1.96 23.56 8.69
N GLY A 74 1.16 22.99 7.80
CA GLY A 74 -0.07 23.61 7.30
C GLY A 74 -1.29 22.75 7.61
N GLY A 75 -1.73 22.72 8.88
CA GLY A 75 -3.05 22.22 9.32
C GLY A 75 -3.45 20.77 8.98
N THR A 76 -2.60 20.02 8.29
CA THR A 76 -2.91 18.69 7.74
C THR A 76 -2.49 17.59 8.72
N PRO A 77 -3.36 16.60 9.00
CA PRO A 77 -3.02 15.48 9.86
C PRO A 77 -1.79 14.70 9.34
N ARG A 78 -0.92 14.29 10.27
CA ARG A 78 0.29 13.50 9.97
C ARG A 78 0.16 12.11 10.59
N ASP A 79 0.37 11.08 9.77
CA ASP A 79 0.51 9.71 10.25
C ASP A 79 1.92 9.46 10.81
N PRO A 80 2.08 9.10 12.10
CA PRO A 80 3.37 8.72 12.66
C PRO A 80 3.79 7.36 12.11
N GLY A 81 4.49 7.36 10.99
CA GLY A 81 5.12 6.16 10.43
C GLY A 81 5.86 5.34 11.50
N ARG A 82 5.85 4.01 11.32
CA ARG A 82 6.36 2.97 12.22
C ARG A 82 7.57 3.42 13.07
N SER A 83 7.36 3.63 14.38
CA SER A 83 8.45 3.74 15.35
C SER A 83 9.13 2.38 15.46
N ARG A 84 10.44 2.29 15.20
CA ARG A 84 11.22 1.11 15.58
C ARG A 84 10.98 0.86 17.07
N ARG A 85 10.45 -0.31 17.43
CA ARG A 85 10.83 -0.89 18.72
C ARG A 85 12.31 -1.20 18.59
N SER A 86 13.11 -0.43 19.31
CA SER A 86 14.50 -0.76 19.58
C SER A 86 14.49 -2.00 20.47
N ASP A 87 14.56 -3.18 19.86
CA ASP A 87 15.13 -4.34 20.55
C ASP A 87 16.61 -4.39 20.17
N GLN A 88 17.42 -3.67 20.95
CA GLN A 88 18.77 -4.05 21.33
C GLN A 88 19.19 -3.23 22.56
#